data_AF-A0A7X8XWD0-F1
#
_entry.id   AF-A0A7X8XWD0-F1
#
_cell.length_a   1.000
_cell.length_b   1.000
_cell.length_c   1.000
_cell.angle_alpha   90.00
_cell.angle_beta   90.00
_cell.angle_gamma   90.00
#
_symmetry.space_group_name_H-M   'P 1'
#
loop_
_entity.id
_entity.type
_entity.pdbx_description
1 polymer ?
#
loop_
_entity_poly.entity_id
_entity_poly.type
_entity_poly.pdbx_seq_one_letter_code
_entity_poly.pdbx_strand_id
1 'polypeptide(L)'
;MAEEPTRTESLESGLAEQMAVRREHLESLARTGQDPFGSRFDRNATAASIQAEFGHLPPDGEGGLVRVAGRISSRRGHGKATFMDLVDLSGRI
;
A
#
# COMPACT_ATOMS: atom_id res chain seq x y z
N MET A 1 21.98 -36.54 4.88
CA MET A 1 20.86 -36.09 5.73
C MET A 1 20.95 -34.58 5.78
N ALA A 2 20.12 -33.88 5.00
CA ALA A 2 20.06 -32.43 5.12
C ALA A 2 19.30 -32.14 6.42
N GLU A 3 19.94 -31.49 7.38
CA GLU A 3 19.27 -30.94 8.57
C GLU A 3 18.17 -29.99 8.09
N GLU A 4 16.94 -30.21 8.57
CA GLU A 4 15.87 -29.26 8.33
C GLU A 4 16.19 -27.97 9.11
N PRO A 5 16.17 -26.79 8.45
CA PRO A 5 16.52 -25.53 9.10
C PRO A 5 15.55 -25.25 10.25
N THR A 6 16.10 -24.73 11.34
CA THR A 6 15.33 -24.41 12.54
C THR A 6 14.30 -23.33 12.21
N ARG A 7 13.11 -23.36 12.82
CA ARG A 7 12.02 -22.38 12.58
C ARG A 7 12.46 -20.91 12.69
N THR A 8 13.48 -20.64 13.49
CA THR A 8 14.07 -19.29 13.63
C THR A 8 14.88 -18.89 12.40
N GLU A 9 15.72 -19.80 11.86
CA GLU A 9 16.57 -19.54 10.69
C GLU A 9 15.75 -19.30 9.41
N SER A 10 14.61 -19.98 9.27
CA SER A 10 13.71 -19.76 8.14
C SER A 10 12.99 -18.40 8.20
N LEU A 11 12.63 -17.93 9.40
CA LEU A 11 12.05 -16.59 9.60
C LEU A 11 13.08 -15.48 9.33
N GLU A 12 14.33 -15.66 9.79
CA GLU A 12 15.42 -14.72 9.54
C GLU A 12 15.75 -14.61 8.04
N SER A 13 15.81 -15.75 7.36
CA SER A 13 16.00 -15.81 5.91
C SER A 13 14.87 -15.11 5.15
N GLY A 14 13.60 -15.37 5.51
CA GLY A 14 12.45 -14.71 4.88
C GLY A 14 12.41 -13.20 5.11
N LEU A 15 12.81 -12.72 6.29
CA LEU A 15 12.95 -11.28 6.55
C LEU A 15 14.08 -10.67 5.71
N ALA A 16 15.22 -11.35 5.59
CA ALA A 16 16.34 -10.89 4.78
C ALA A 16 15.93 -10.76 3.30
N GLU A 17 15.21 -11.75 2.76
CA GLU A 17 14.69 -11.74 1.40
C GLU A 17 13.70 -10.58 1.19
N GLN A 18 12.74 -10.39 2.11
CA GLN A 18 11.79 -9.29 2.03
C GLN A 18 12.48 -7.92 2.08
N MET A 19 13.53 -7.77 2.88
CA MET A 19 14.33 -6.54 2.92
C MET A 19 15.12 -6.32 1.63
N ALA A 20 15.64 -7.38 1.00
CA ALA A 20 16.35 -7.27 -0.27
C ALA A 20 15.42 -6.74 -1.38
N VAL A 21 14.22 -7.31 -1.51
CA VAL A 21 13.20 -6.85 -2.48
C VAL A 21 12.82 -5.38 -2.26
N ARG A 22 12.67 -4.95 -1.01
CA ARG A 22 12.38 -3.54 -0.70
C ARG A 22 13.51 -2.59 -1.12
N ARG A 23 14.76 -3.01 -0.97
CA ARG A 23 15.92 -2.22 -1.42
C ARG A 23 15.98 -2.14 -2.94
N GLU A 24 15.74 -3.25 -3.63
CA GLU A 24 15.68 -3.27 -5.09
C GLU A 24 14.61 -2.31 -5.64
N HIS A 25 13.42 -2.30 -5.04
CA HIS A 25 12.37 -1.34 -5.42
C HIS A 25 12.79 0.12 -5.18
N LEU A 26 13.45 0.40 -4.06
CA LEU A 26 13.96 1.74 -3.75
C LEU A 26 15.00 2.19 -4.78
N GLU A 27 15.96 1.33 -5.11
CA GLU A 27 16.97 1.61 -6.14
C GLU A 27 16.35 1.80 -7.52
N SER A 28 15.34 1.00 -7.86
CA SER A 28 14.60 1.14 -9.12
C SER A 28 13.92 2.51 -9.23
N LEU A 29 13.24 2.96 -8.17
CA LEU A 29 12.65 4.30 -8.12
C LEU A 29 13.72 5.39 -8.30
N ALA A 30 14.84 5.28 -7.58
CA ALA A 30 15.95 6.23 -7.71
C ALA A 30 16.54 6.27 -9.13
N ARG A 31 16.71 5.12 -9.80
CA ARG A 31 17.17 5.05 -11.20
C ARG A 31 16.22 5.73 -12.17
N THR A 32 14.92 5.71 -11.90
CA THR A 32 13.92 6.42 -12.72
C THR A 32 13.81 7.92 -12.41
N GLY A 33 14.65 8.44 -11.51
CA GLY A 33 14.64 9.86 -11.12
C GLY A 33 13.46 10.23 -10.21
N GLN A 34 12.72 9.25 -9.67
CA GLN A 34 11.64 9.47 -8.73
C GLN A 34 12.18 9.39 -7.30
N ASP A 35 11.87 10.41 -6.48
CA ASP A 35 12.20 10.40 -5.06
C ASP A 35 11.37 9.33 -4.32
N PRO A 36 11.99 8.28 -3.76
CA PRO A 36 11.27 7.21 -3.05
C PRO A 36 10.52 7.70 -1.80
N PHE A 37 10.93 8.82 -1.21
CA PHE A 37 10.31 9.39 -0.01
C PHE A 37 9.29 10.48 -0.35
N GLY A 38 9.27 10.94 -1.60
CA GLY A 38 8.34 11.94 -2.10
C GLY A 38 8.42 13.28 -1.37
N SER A 39 7.48 14.15 -1.71
CA SER A 39 7.32 15.47 -1.09
C SER A 39 5.94 15.59 -0.44
N ARG A 40 5.64 16.77 0.11
CA ARG A 40 4.32 17.05 0.68
C ARG A 40 3.21 16.76 -0.34
N PHE A 41 2.28 15.90 0.04
CA PHE A 41 1.08 15.63 -0.74
C PHE A 41 -0.13 16.34 -0.13
N ASP A 42 -0.72 17.26 -0.88
CA ASP A 42 -1.94 17.96 -0.45
C ASP A 42 -3.17 17.07 -0.69
N ARG A 43 -3.64 16.45 0.39
CA ARG A 43 -4.90 15.70 0.44
C ARG A 43 -6.09 16.65 0.59
N ASN A 44 -7.23 16.31 0.00
CA ASN A 44 -8.50 17.04 0.20
C ASN A 44 -9.52 16.24 1.03
N ALA A 45 -9.28 14.94 1.25
CA ALA A 45 -10.20 14.05 1.95
C ALA A 45 -9.46 13.08 2.88
N THR A 46 -10.21 12.51 3.81
CA THR A 46 -9.80 11.44 4.73
C THR A 46 -10.72 10.24 4.55
N ALA A 47 -10.30 9.05 4.96
CA ALA A 47 -11.14 7.85 4.88
C ALA A 47 -12.51 8.06 5.56
N ALA A 48 -12.52 8.68 6.75
CA ALA A 48 -13.77 8.99 7.45
C ALA A 48 -14.66 10.01 6.71
N SER A 49 -14.07 11.06 6.13
CA SER A 49 -14.86 12.06 5.39
C SER A 49 -15.47 11.46 4.11
N ILE A 50 -14.74 10.58 3.42
CA ILE A 50 -15.25 9.87 2.24
C ILE A 50 -16.43 8.99 2.63
N GLN A 51 -16.31 8.21 3.71
CA GLN A 51 -17.40 7.36 4.17
C GLN A 51 -18.63 8.17 4.58
N ALA A 52 -18.43 9.34 5.21
CA ALA A 52 -19.53 10.22 5.60
C ALA A 52 -20.22 10.86 4.39
N GLU A 53 -19.43 11.32 3.41
CA GLU A 53 -19.95 12.04 2.25
C GLU A 53 -20.56 11.10 1.21
N PHE A 54 -19.96 9.93 0.95
CA PHE A 54 -20.34 9.05 -0.15
C PHE A 54 -20.90 7.70 0.30
N GLY A 55 -20.88 7.37 1.60
CA GLY A 55 -21.34 6.06 2.09
C GLY A 55 -22.84 5.81 1.93
N HIS A 56 -23.62 6.82 1.58
CA HIS A 56 -25.05 6.72 1.29
C HIS A 56 -25.34 6.44 -0.19
N LEU A 57 -24.33 6.47 -1.06
CA LEU A 57 -24.52 6.24 -2.48
C LEU A 57 -24.88 4.78 -2.76
N PRO A 58 -25.74 4.52 -3.76
CA PRO A 58 -26.02 3.17 -4.22
C PRO A 58 -24.77 2.56 -4.91
N PRO A 59 -24.75 1.25 -5.17
CA PRO A 59 -23.61 0.56 -5.78
C PRO A 59 -23.19 1.10 -7.17
N ASP A 60 -24.13 1.71 -7.89
CA ASP A 60 -23.97 2.36 -9.20
C ASP A 60 -23.88 3.89 -9.09
N GLY A 61 -23.83 4.43 -7.86
CA GLY A 61 -23.72 5.86 -7.61
C GLY A 61 -22.33 6.40 -7.92
N GLU A 62 -22.27 7.57 -8.53
CA GLU A 62 -21.03 8.29 -8.79
C GLU A 62 -20.68 9.23 -7.63
N GLY A 63 -19.46 9.10 -7.12
CA GLY A 63 -18.91 10.01 -6.11
C GLY A 63 -18.16 11.21 -6.70
N GLY A 64 -17.59 12.03 -5.82
CA GLY A 64 -16.74 13.16 -6.21
C GLY A 64 -15.27 12.79 -6.40
N LEU A 65 -14.50 13.69 -7.03
CA LEU A 65 -13.06 13.54 -7.17
C LEU A 65 -12.33 13.86 -5.86
N VAL A 66 -11.66 12.86 -5.28
CA VAL A 66 -10.94 12.97 -4.02
C VAL A 66 -9.45 12.63 -4.16
N ARG A 67 -8.64 13.23 -3.30
CA ARG A 67 -7.20 13.03 -3.17
C ARG A 67 -6.91 12.62 -1.73
N VAL A 68 -6.46 11.38 -1.57
CA VAL A 68 -6.16 10.76 -0.27
C VAL A 68 -4.71 10.31 -0.19
N ALA A 69 -4.21 10.20 1.04
CA ALA A 69 -2.88 9.64 1.33
C ALA A 69 -2.94 8.84 2.62
N GLY A 70 -2.23 7.72 2.66
CA GLY A 70 -2.20 6.79 3.78
C GLY A 70 -1.23 5.64 3.56
N ARG A 71 -1.24 4.67 4.46
CA ARG A 71 -0.47 3.43 4.39
C ARG A 71 -1.22 2.39 3.57
N ILE A 72 -0.58 1.81 2.56
CA ILE A 72 -1.11 0.64 1.86
C ILE A 72 -1.01 -0.57 2.80
N SER A 73 -2.16 -1.09 3.23
CA SER A 73 -2.22 -2.28 4.11
C SER A 73 -2.37 -3.57 3.31
N SER A 74 -3.00 -3.52 2.15
CA SER A 74 -3.14 -4.68 1.26
C SER A 74 -3.15 -4.24 -0.20
N ARG A 75 -2.75 -5.14 -1.08
CA ARG A 75 -2.78 -4.95 -2.53
C ARG A 75 -3.17 -6.27 -3.18
N ARG A 76 -4.24 -6.27 -3.97
CA ARG A 76 -4.82 -7.44 -4.63
C ARG A 76 -4.89 -7.18 -6.13
N GLY A 77 -3.99 -7.80 -6.89
CA GLY A 77 -3.96 -7.72 -8.35
C GLY A 77 -4.92 -8.73 -8.99
N HIS A 78 -5.69 -8.27 -9.97
CA HIS A 78 -6.61 -9.05 -10.81
C HIS A 78 -6.31 -8.74 -12.29
N GLY A 79 -5.11 -9.13 -12.75
CA GLY A 79 -4.64 -8.86 -14.11
C GLY A 79 -4.45 -7.37 -14.38
N LYS A 80 -5.38 -6.75 -15.12
CA LYS A 80 -5.34 -5.31 -15.47
C LYS A 80 -5.94 -4.40 -14.40
N ALA A 81 -6.64 -4.95 -13.40
CA ALA A 81 -7.19 -4.20 -12.29
C ALA A 81 -6.40 -4.50 -11.01
N THR A 82 -6.20 -3.50 -10.16
CA THR A 82 -5.58 -3.68 -8.84
C THR A 82 -6.41 -2.96 -7.79
N PHE A 83 -6.76 -3.68 -6.73
CA PHE A 83 -7.43 -3.14 -5.55
C PHE A 83 -6.40 -2.97 -4.44
N MET A 84 -6.51 -1.90 -3.68
CA MET A 84 -5.63 -1.65 -2.53
C MET A 84 -6.46 -1.12 -1.37
N ASP A 85 -6.12 -1.55 -0.16
CA ASP A 85 -6.68 -0.96 1.05
C ASP A 85 -5.72 0.11 1.56
N LEU A 86 -6.17 1.35 1.65
CA LEU A 86 -5.42 2.51 2.12
C LEU A 86 -5.86 2.89 3.54
N VAL A 87 -4.93 2.95 4.47
CA VAL A 87 -5.19 3.26 5.88
C VAL A 87 -4.59 4.62 6.23
N ASP A 88 -5.43 5.58 6.59
CA ASP A 88 -5.01 6.87 7.11
C ASP A 88 -5.26 6.97 8.64
N LEU A 89 -5.13 8.17 9.21
CA LEU A 89 -5.37 8.41 10.64
C LEU A 89 -6.83 8.27 11.05
N SER A 90 -7.75 8.40 10.10
CA SER A 90 -9.20 8.41 10.31
C SER A 90 -9.86 7.06 10.08
N GLY A 91 -9.22 6.17 9.31
CA GLY A 91 -9.75 4.85 9.03
C GLY A 91 -9.09 4.17 7.83
N ARG A 92 -9.83 3.25 7.23
CA ARG A 92 -9.45 2.49 6.04
C ARG A 92 -10.44 2.79 4.92
N ILE A 93 -9.91 2.97 3.72
CA ILE A 93 -10.66 3.03 2.46
C ILE A 93 -10.13 1.99 1.47
#